data_AF-A0AAU7LFM0-F1
#
_entry.id   AF-A0AAU7LFM0-F1
#
_cell.length_a   1.000
_cell.length_b   1.000
_cell.length_c   1.000
_cell.angle_alpha   90.00
_cell.angle_beta   90.00
_cell.angle_gamma   90.00
#
_symmetry.space_group_name_H-M   'P 1'
#
loop_
_entity.id
_entity.type
_entity.pdbx_description
1 polymer ?
#
loop_
_entity_poly.entity_id
_entity_poly.type
_entity_poly.pdbx_seq_one_letter_code
_entity_poly.pdbx_strand_id
1 'polypeptide(L)'
;MREVFSEDWRQTAFWLSVAIAMLIAGFALGWIWRDRPEALANVRILDVMTAIGTVGATIAAVGVALWQARHSANREKEKQERVQRDQQDRNHRLAALAAAALEPRLRMIEDEIEFVLSGLQTYASIDIEPETFHELTNQLRSIDLGVALEQLLLIEALPDKCADDIAAGLARLSHTRASVVLWRDAMHNRFTSPADRMRLVKRWASHIKVALAVVSSARVELAKWTRTSLRRVNFDKL
;
A
#
# COMPACT_ATOMS: atom_id res chain seq x y z
N MET A 1 25.22 -18.22 -6.79
CA MET A 1 26.29 -17.33 -7.28
C MET A 1 27.20 -17.94 -8.36
N ARG A 2 27.01 -19.18 -8.82
CA ARG A 2 27.83 -19.77 -9.91
C ARG A 2 27.27 -19.62 -11.32
N GLU A 3 25.99 -19.28 -11.47
CA GLU A 3 25.34 -19.27 -12.81
C GLU A 3 25.63 -17.99 -13.61
N VAL A 4 25.72 -16.84 -12.95
CA VAL A 4 26.00 -15.53 -13.59
C VAL A 4 27.37 -15.48 -14.27
N PHE A 5 28.38 -16.18 -13.72
CA PHE A 5 29.72 -16.23 -14.33
C PHE A 5 29.78 -17.05 -15.62
N SER A 6 28.81 -17.95 -15.88
CA SER A 6 28.86 -18.83 -17.04
C SER A 6 28.36 -18.16 -18.33
N GLU A 7 27.41 -17.24 -18.23
CA GLU A 7 26.85 -16.54 -19.39
C GLU A 7 27.80 -15.46 -19.90
N ASP A 8 28.39 -14.66 -19.02
CA ASP A 8 29.36 -13.61 -19.37
C ASP A 8 30.61 -14.18 -20.07
N TRP A 9 31.05 -15.38 -19.67
CA TRP A 9 32.19 -16.05 -20.29
C TRP A 9 31.87 -16.62 -21.68
N ARG A 10 30.68 -17.21 -21.86
CA ARG A 10 30.26 -17.73 -23.17
C ARG A 10 30.09 -16.60 -24.18
N GLN A 11 29.57 -15.47 -23.72
CA GLN A 11 29.33 -14.33 -24.58
C GLN A 11 30.64 -13.62 -24.97
N THR A 12 31.60 -13.47 -24.05
CA THR A 12 32.94 -12.97 -24.38
C THR A 12 33.69 -13.91 -25.32
N ALA A 13 33.61 -15.23 -25.11
CA ALA A 13 34.18 -16.22 -26.02
C ALA A 13 33.56 -16.18 -27.43
N PHE A 14 32.25 -15.93 -27.53
CA PHE A 14 31.55 -15.76 -28.81
C PHE A 14 32.02 -14.50 -29.56
N TRP A 15 32.11 -13.36 -28.88
CA TRP A 15 32.58 -12.12 -29.53
C TRP A 15 34.05 -12.18 -29.91
N LEU A 16 34.89 -12.84 -29.09
CA LEU A 16 36.29 -13.08 -29.40
C LEU A 16 36.44 -13.97 -30.64
N SER A 17 35.63 -15.03 -30.76
CA SER A 17 35.67 -15.93 -31.93
C SER A 17 35.20 -15.23 -33.22
N VAL A 18 34.17 -14.38 -33.13
CA VAL A 18 33.71 -13.54 -34.26
C VAL A 18 34.81 -12.56 -34.69
N ALA A 19 35.49 -11.91 -33.74
CA ALA A 19 36.58 -11.00 -34.05
C ALA A 19 37.75 -11.71 -34.75
N ILE A 20 38.16 -12.88 -34.23
CA ILE A 20 39.21 -13.71 -34.84
C ILE A 20 38.78 -14.18 -36.25
N ALA A 21 37.53 -14.62 -36.42
CA ALA A 21 37.02 -15.06 -37.70
C ALA A 21 36.99 -13.93 -38.74
N MET A 22 36.60 -12.71 -38.35
CA MET A 22 36.66 -11.54 -39.23
C MET A 22 38.10 -11.18 -39.62
N LEU A 23 39.05 -11.32 -38.68
CA LEU A 23 40.47 -11.07 -38.93
C LEU A 23 41.04 -12.07 -39.95
N ILE A 24 40.73 -13.36 -39.79
CA ILE A 24 41.12 -14.43 -40.71
C ILE A 24 40.46 -14.23 -42.09
N ALA A 25 39.16 -13.92 -42.13
CA ALA A 25 38.45 -13.66 -43.37
C ALA A 25 39.03 -12.44 -44.11
N GLY A 26 39.31 -11.35 -43.40
CA GLY A 26 39.97 -10.17 -43.95
C GLY A 26 41.37 -10.46 -44.48
N PHE A 27 42.14 -11.30 -43.79
CA PHE A 27 43.45 -11.75 -44.24
C PHE A 27 43.36 -12.62 -45.51
N ALA A 28 42.43 -13.58 -45.55
CA ALA A 28 42.21 -14.45 -46.71
C ALA A 28 41.73 -13.68 -47.94
N LEU A 29 40.81 -12.72 -47.76
CA LEU A 29 40.38 -11.81 -48.82
C LEU A 29 41.53 -10.93 -49.30
N GLY A 30 42.33 -10.38 -48.39
CA GLY A 30 43.53 -9.62 -48.75
C GLY A 30 44.56 -10.44 -49.52
N TRP A 31 44.69 -11.73 -49.19
CA TRP A 31 45.59 -12.65 -49.88
C TRP A 31 45.11 -12.99 -51.29
N ILE A 32 43.81 -13.28 -51.47
CA ILE A 32 43.20 -13.57 -52.78
C ILE A 32 43.29 -12.35 -53.72
N TRP A 33 43.23 -11.14 -53.17
CA TRP A 33 43.38 -9.90 -53.93
C TRP A 33 44.83 -9.58 -54.33
N ARG A 34 45.83 -10.18 -53.68
CA ARG A 34 47.25 -10.02 -54.04
C ARG A 34 47.56 -10.56 -55.44
N ASP A 35 46.80 -11.53 -55.91
CA ASP A 35 46.99 -12.18 -57.22
C ASP A 35 46.27 -11.45 -58.38
N ARG A 36 45.64 -10.29 -58.14
CA ARG A 36 44.94 -9.47 -59.15
C ARG A 36 45.53 -8.05 -59.20
N PRO A 37 46.72 -7.85 -59.79
CA PRO A 37 47.43 -6.56 -59.78
C PRO A 37 46.77 -5.46 -60.64
N GLU A 38 45.81 -5.79 -61.50
CA GLU A 38 45.21 -4.85 -62.46
C GLU A 38 44.08 -3.99 -61.89
N ALA A 39 43.52 -4.32 -60.71
CA ALA A 39 42.35 -3.64 -60.15
C ALA A 39 42.66 -2.53 -59.13
N LEU A 40 43.92 -2.34 -58.72
CA LEU A 40 44.30 -1.48 -57.59
C LEU A 40 45.48 -0.55 -57.88
N ALA A 41 45.54 0.03 -59.08
CA ALA A 41 46.58 0.98 -59.45
C ALA A 41 46.60 2.29 -58.63
N ASN A 42 45.69 2.49 -57.65
CA ASN A 42 45.67 3.73 -56.89
C ASN A 42 45.13 3.68 -55.45
N VAL A 43 45.04 2.51 -54.82
CA VAL A 43 44.64 2.44 -53.40
C VAL A 43 45.66 1.63 -52.63
N ARG A 44 46.39 2.30 -51.73
CA ARG A 44 47.33 1.67 -50.78
C ARG A 44 46.56 0.63 -49.98
N ILE A 45 46.90 -0.65 -50.18
CA ILE A 45 46.32 -1.81 -49.49
C ILE A 45 46.31 -1.62 -47.96
N LEU A 46 47.28 -0.88 -47.43
CA LEU A 46 47.38 -0.52 -46.02
C LEU A 46 46.24 0.40 -45.54
N ASP A 47 45.74 1.30 -46.40
CA ASP A 47 44.63 2.20 -46.08
C ASP A 47 43.30 1.44 -46.05
N VAL A 48 43.15 0.40 -46.88
CA VAL A 48 41.94 -0.46 -46.88
C VAL A 48 41.90 -1.36 -45.65
N MET A 49 43.03 -1.96 -45.25
CA MET A 49 43.10 -2.76 -44.02
C MET A 49 42.87 -1.93 -42.76
N THR A 50 43.39 -0.70 -42.71
CA THR A 50 43.17 0.20 -41.56
C THR A 50 41.73 0.73 -41.53
N ALA A 51 41.10 0.96 -42.67
CA ALA A 51 39.68 1.29 -42.75
C ALA A 51 38.78 0.14 -42.25
N ILE A 52 39.08 -1.11 -42.60
CA ILE A 52 38.30 -2.26 -42.11
C ILE A 52 38.52 -2.49 -40.61
N GLY A 53 39.76 -2.35 -40.13
CA GLY A 53 40.09 -2.46 -38.70
C GLY A 53 39.40 -1.39 -37.86
N THR A 54 39.35 -0.15 -38.35
CA THR A 54 38.65 0.95 -37.66
C THR A 54 37.14 0.74 -37.65
N VAL A 55 36.52 0.32 -38.77
CA VAL A 55 35.09 0.01 -38.80
C VAL A 55 34.74 -1.15 -37.85
N GLY A 56 35.54 -2.23 -37.84
CA GLY A 56 35.36 -3.35 -36.91
C GLY A 56 35.48 -2.95 -35.43
N ALA A 57 36.48 -2.12 -35.10
CA ALA A 57 36.65 -1.58 -33.75
C ALA A 57 35.49 -0.68 -33.32
N THR A 58 34.94 0.12 -34.25
CA THR A 58 33.82 1.02 -33.96
C THR A 58 32.53 0.23 -33.67
N ILE A 59 32.27 -0.83 -34.45
CA ILE A 59 31.11 -1.72 -34.23
C ILE A 59 31.21 -2.42 -32.88
N ALA A 60 32.40 -2.93 -32.52
CA ALA A 60 32.62 -3.56 -31.22
C ALA A 60 32.43 -2.57 -30.06
N ALA A 61 32.94 -1.34 -30.19
CA ALA A 61 32.78 -0.30 -29.16
C ALA A 61 31.31 0.09 -28.93
N VAL A 62 30.54 0.26 -30.02
CA VAL A 62 29.10 0.56 -29.94
C VAL A 62 28.32 -0.62 -29.34
N GLY A 63 28.68 -1.86 -29.69
CA GLY A 63 28.06 -3.06 -29.13
C GLY A 63 28.28 -3.20 -27.62
N VAL A 64 29.50 -2.93 -27.14
CA VAL A 64 29.83 -2.97 -25.70
C VAL A 64 29.11 -1.85 -24.96
N ALA A 65 29.07 -0.62 -25.50
CA ALA A 65 28.38 0.50 -24.87
C ALA A 65 26.85 0.25 -24.73
N LEU A 66 26.21 -0.29 -25.77
CA LEU A 66 24.80 -0.68 -25.73
C LEU A 66 24.53 -1.81 -24.72
N TRP A 67 25.43 -2.79 -24.63
CA TRP A 67 25.31 -3.88 -23.67
C TRP A 67 25.44 -3.36 -22.23
N GLN A 68 26.42 -2.50 -21.97
CA GLN A 68 26.65 -1.90 -20.65
C GLN A 68 25.47 -1.03 -20.21
N ALA A 69 24.90 -0.24 -21.13
CA ALA A 69 23.68 0.56 -20.90
C ALA A 69 22.44 -0.31 -20.63
N ARG A 70 22.32 -1.46 -21.30
CA ARG A 70 21.20 -2.39 -21.06
C ARG A 70 21.34 -3.13 -19.72
N HIS A 71 22.56 -3.48 -19.33
CA HIS A 71 22.83 -4.09 -18.03
C HIS A 71 22.66 -3.11 -16.87
N SER A 72 23.05 -1.84 -17.02
CA SER A 72 22.78 -0.83 -15.99
C SER A 72 21.29 -0.56 -15.83
N ALA A 73 20.53 -0.45 -16.92
CA ALA A 73 19.08 -0.25 -16.88
C ALA A 73 18.33 -1.39 -16.17
N ASN A 74 18.73 -2.65 -16.40
CA ASN A 74 18.12 -3.79 -15.71
C ASN A 74 18.44 -3.80 -14.21
N ARG A 75 19.67 -3.44 -13.81
CA ARG A 75 20.05 -3.32 -12.39
C ARG A 75 19.32 -2.18 -11.68
N GLU A 76 19.07 -1.07 -12.37
CA GLU A 76 18.32 0.07 -11.83
C GLU A 76 16.85 -0.32 -11.59
N LYS A 77 16.23 -1.02 -12.54
CA LYS A 77 14.87 -1.56 -12.39
C LYS A 77 14.78 -2.54 -11.23
N GLU A 78 15.71 -3.48 -11.12
CA GLU A 78 15.73 -4.41 -9.98
C GLU A 78 15.90 -3.70 -8.64
N LYS A 79 16.74 -2.65 -8.57
CA LYS A 79 16.87 -1.83 -7.35
C LYS A 79 15.58 -1.08 -7.03
N GLN A 80 14.93 -0.48 -8.03
CA GLN A 80 13.66 0.22 -7.84
C GLN A 80 12.56 -0.72 -7.38
N GLU A 81 12.46 -1.92 -7.97
CA GLU A 81 11.51 -2.94 -7.53
C GLU A 81 11.77 -3.42 -6.11
N ARG A 82 13.05 -3.58 -5.71
CA ARG A 82 13.40 -3.94 -4.32
C ARG A 82 13.02 -2.84 -3.35
N VAL A 83 13.32 -1.58 -3.66
CA VAL A 83 12.95 -0.44 -2.81
C VAL A 83 11.43 -0.33 -2.68
N GLN A 84 10.69 -0.53 -3.78
CA GLN A 84 9.22 -0.54 -3.74
C GLN A 84 8.67 -1.68 -2.87
N ARG A 85 9.20 -2.90 -2.99
CA ARG A 85 8.80 -4.05 -2.16
C ARG A 85 9.13 -3.81 -0.69
N ASP A 86 10.33 -3.31 -0.39
CA ASP A 86 10.75 -3.01 0.98
C ASP A 86 9.88 -1.91 1.61
N GLN A 87 9.50 -0.89 0.83
CA GLN A 87 8.62 0.18 1.28
C GLN A 87 7.18 -0.33 1.48
N GLN A 88 6.69 -1.20 0.59
CA GLN A 88 5.39 -1.85 0.73
C GLN A 88 5.34 -2.76 1.97
N ASP A 89 6.39 -3.52 2.24
CA ASP A 89 6.50 -4.37 3.43
C ASP A 89 6.54 -3.55 4.72
N ARG A 90 7.25 -2.41 4.74
CA ARG A 90 7.26 -1.48 5.87
C ARG A 90 5.88 -0.90 6.13
N ASN A 91 5.21 -0.39 5.09
CA ASN A 91 3.86 0.15 5.20
C ASN A 91 2.88 -0.93 5.69
N HIS A 92 2.99 -2.16 5.19
CA HIS A 92 2.16 -3.28 5.64
C HIS A 92 2.36 -3.61 7.13
N ARG A 93 3.60 -3.54 7.63
CA ARG A 93 3.90 -3.74 9.06
C ARG A 93 3.36 -2.60 9.93
N LEU A 94 3.51 -1.36 9.49
CA LEU A 94 2.95 -0.20 10.19
C LEU A 94 1.43 -0.28 10.26
N ALA A 95 0.77 -0.65 9.16
CA ALA A 95 -0.67 -0.90 9.10
C ALA A 95 -1.11 -2.00 10.10
N ALA A 96 -0.35 -3.08 10.19
CA ALA A 96 -0.63 -4.17 11.12
C ALA A 96 -0.48 -3.76 12.59
N LEU A 97 0.54 -2.97 12.92
CA LEU A 97 0.74 -2.43 14.26
C LEU A 97 -0.36 -1.43 14.63
N ALA A 98 -0.72 -0.55 13.68
CA ALA A 98 -1.86 0.35 13.83
C ALA A 98 -3.16 -0.41 14.09
N ALA A 99 -3.43 -1.47 13.31
CA ALA A 99 -4.61 -2.30 13.49
C ALA A 99 -4.63 -2.98 14.87
N ALA A 100 -3.50 -3.54 15.32
CA ALA A 100 -3.39 -4.16 16.65
C ALA A 100 -3.63 -3.16 17.79
N ALA A 101 -3.22 -1.91 17.64
CA ALA A 101 -3.43 -0.86 18.64
C ALA A 101 -4.87 -0.32 18.66
N LEU A 102 -5.50 -0.18 17.48
CA LEU A 102 -6.84 0.39 17.33
C LEU A 102 -7.96 -0.62 17.61
N GLU A 103 -7.77 -1.91 17.28
CA GLU A 103 -8.76 -2.96 17.48
C GLU A 103 -9.33 -3.03 18.91
N PRO A 104 -8.53 -3.11 20.00
CA PRO A 104 -9.06 -3.21 21.36
C PRO A 104 -9.81 -1.94 21.77
N ARG A 105 -9.40 -0.76 21.29
CA ARG A 105 -10.05 0.50 21.63
C ARG A 105 -11.40 0.64 20.92
N LEU A 106 -11.47 0.28 19.64
CA LEU A 106 -12.74 0.26 18.91
C LEU A 106 -13.71 -0.76 19.51
N ARG A 107 -13.21 -1.89 20.01
CA ARG A 107 -14.04 -2.87 20.73
C ARG A 107 -14.63 -2.30 22.02
N MET A 108 -13.82 -1.61 22.82
CA MET A 108 -14.30 -0.98 24.06
C MET A 108 -15.39 0.06 23.76
N ILE A 109 -15.19 0.88 22.73
CA ILE A 109 -16.19 1.87 22.27
C ILE A 109 -17.47 1.16 21.79
N GLU A 110 -17.36 0.05 21.05
CA GLU A 110 -18.50 -0.75 20.61
C GLU A 110 -19.30 -1.29 21.80
N ASP A 111 -18.63 -1.91 22.78
CA ASP A 111 -19.26 -2.49 23.96
C ASP A 111 -20.00 -1.42 24.81
N GLU A 112 -19.38 -0.24 25.01
CA GLU A 112 -20.00 0.87 25.74
C GLU A 112 -21.23 1.45 25.01
N ILE A 113 -21.15 1.60 23.69
CA ILE A 113 -22.27 2.11 22.89
C ILE A 113 -23.40 1.08 22.79
N GLU A 114 -23.07 -0.21 22.69
CA GLU A 114 -24.04 -1.29 22.66
C GLU A 114 -24.84 -1.37 23.97
N PHE A 115 -24.20 -1.12 25.11
CA PHE A 115 -24.88 -0.99 26.39
C PHE A 115 -25.92 0.15 26.38
N VAL A 116 -25.53 1.35 25.94
CA VAL A 116 -26.44 2.51 25.82
C VAL A 116 -27.58 2.22 24.83
N LEU A 117 -27.25 1.61 23.69
CA LEU A 117 -28.22 1.25 22.66
C LEU A 117 -29.25 0.24 23.20
N SER A 118 -28.80 -0.76 23.95
CA SER A 118 -29.65 -1.76 24.58
C SER A 118 -30.62 -1.11 25.57
N GLY A 119 -30.12 -0.20 26.42
CA GLY A 119 -30.96 0.59 27.32
C GLY A 119 -32.03 1.37 26.55
N LEU A 120 -31.63 2.14 25.53
CA LEU A 120 -32.57 2.90 24.71
C LEU A 120 -33.61 2.03 23.99
N GLN A 121 -33.25 0.81 23.57
CA GLN A 121 -34.18 -0.13 22.93
C GLN A 121 -35.19 -0.72 23.92
N THR A 122 -34.76 -1.03 25.15
CA THR A 122 -35.68 -1.46 26.23
C THR A 122 -36.74 -0.39 26.50
N TYR A 123 -36.34 0.88 26.44
CA TYR A 123 -37.23 2.02 26.63
C TYR A 123 -37.89 2.53 25.33
N ALA A 124 -37.68 1.87 24.19
CA ALA A 124 -38.38 2.20 22.96
C ALA A 124 -39.79 1.59 22.90
N SER A 125 -40.07 0.62 23.78
CA SER A 125 -41.37 -0.07 23.92
C SER A 125 -42.21 0.41 25.11
N ILE A 126 -41.63 1.20 26.02
CA ILE A 126 -42.25 1.70 27.25
C ILE A 126 -41.98 3.22 27.31
N ASP A 127 -42.89 4.02 27.86
CA ASP A 127 -42.60 5.45 28.08
C ASP A 127 -41.41 5.58 29.05
N ILE A 128 -40.39 6.34 28.64
CA ILE A 128 -39.18 6.54 29.44
C ILE A 128 -39.34 7.80 30.28
N GLU A 129 -39.01 7.69 31.55
CA GLU A 129 -38.92 8.86 32.41
C GLU A 129 -37.76 9.76 31.93
N PRO A 130 -37.96 11.10 31.89
CA PRO A 130 -36.91 12.04 31.48
C PRO A 130 -35.62 11.91 32.29
N GLU A 131 -35.70 11.48 33.55
CA GLU A 131 -34.55 11.25 34.43
C GLU A 131 -33.71 10.05 33.99
N THR A 132 -34.35 8.91 33.70
CA THR A 132 -33.66 7.72 33.15
C THR A 132 -33.04 8.02 31.78
N PHE A 133 -33.74 8.80 30.95
CA PHE A 133 -33.18 9.29 29.69
C PHE A 133 -31.96 10.19 29.92
N HIS A 134 -31.98 11.02 30.96
CA HIS A 134 -30.86 11.89 31.33
C HIS A 134 -29.62 11.09 31.75
N GLU A 135 -29.79 10.00 32.49
CA GLU A 135 -28.69 9.10 32.87
C GLU A 135 -28.06 8.42 31.64
N LEU A 136 -28.87 7.84 30.76
CA LEU A 136 -28.38 7.20 29.52
C LEU A 136 -27.64 8.19 28.60
N THR A 137 -28.14 9.42 28.51
CA THR A 137 -27.50 10.48 27.71
C THR A 137 -26.20 10.99 28.34
N ASN A 138 -26.12 11.06 29.68
CA ASN A 138 -24.88 11.37 30.37
C ASN A 138 -23.84 10.26 30.20
N GLN A 139 -24.25 8.99 30.22
CA GLN A 139 -23.39 7.85 29.92
C GLN A 139 -22.84 7.94 28.49
N LEU A 140 -23.70 8.17 27.48
CA LEU A 140 -23.26 8.37 26.10
C LEU A 140 -22.29 9.56 25.94
N ARG A 141 -22.47 10.61 26.74
CA ARG A 141 -21.58 11.78 26.75
C ARG A 141 -20.25 11.50 27.48
N SER A 142 -20.21 10.57 28.43
CA SER A 142 -18.98 10.20 29.13
C SER A 142 -18.09 9.23 28.34
N ILE A 143 -18.64 8.55 27.31
CA ILE A 143 -17.85 7.70 26.41
C ILE A 143 -16.73 8.52 25.78
N ASP A 144 -15.50 8.06 25.99
CA ASP A 144 -14.32 8.63 25.37
C ASP A 144 -14.23 8.21 23.90
N LEU A 145 -14.95 8.95 23.06
CA LEU A 145 -14.84 8.85 21.60
C LEU A 145 -13.52 9.44 21.06
N GLY A 146 -12.67 9.97 21.94
CA GLY A 146 -11.39 10.56 21.57
C GLY A 146 -10.44 9.48 21.04
N VAL A 147 -10.03 9.65 19.78
CA VAL A 147 -8.84 8.99 19.26
C VAL A 147 -7.68 9.92 19.57
N ALA A 148 -6.70 9.44 20.35
CA ALA A 148 -5.51 10.22 20.66
C ALA A 148 -4.82 10.62 19.34
N LEU A 149 -4.10 11.76 19.31
CA LEU A 149 -3.36 12.19 18.11
C LEU A 149 -2.43 11.08 17.59
N GLU A 150 -1.81 10.35 18.51
CA GLU A 150 -0.98 9.18 18.24
C GLU A 150 -1.75 8.07 17.51
N GLN A 151 -3.03 7.87 17.84
CA GLN A 151 -3.90 6.88 17.20
C GLN A 151 -4.46 7.38 15.86
N LEU A 152 -4.62 8.69 15.66
CA LEU A 152 -4.97 9.29 14.37
C LEU A 152 -3.82 9.13 13.36
N LEU A 153 -2.58 9.28 13.81
CA LEU A 153 -1.39 9.01 12.98
C LEU A 153 -1.29 7.53 12.59
N LEU A 154 -1.80 6.62 13.44
CA LEU A 154 -1.88 5.19 13.11
C LEU A 154 -2.98 4.89 12.07
N ILE A 155 -4.04 5.70 11.99
CA ILE A 155 -5.08 5.55 10.97
C ILE A 155 -4.53 5.83 9.57
N GLU A 156 -3.58 6.76 9.41
CA GLU A 156 -2.93 7.04 8.12
C GLU A 156 -2.15 5.84 7.57
N ALA A 157 -1.68 4.94 8.45
CA ALA A 157 -1.00 3.72 8.04
C ALA A 157 -1.96 2.62 7.56
N LEU A 158 -3.27 2.75 7.80
CA LEU A 158 -4.26 1.76 7.38
C LEU A 158 -4.61 1.92 5.88
N PRO A 159 -5.15 0.87 5.24
CA PRO A 159 -5.70 1.00 3.90
C PRO A 159 -6.80 2.07 3.87
N ASP A 160 -6.80 2.93 2.84
CA ASP A 160 -7.69 4.10 2.70
C ASP A 160 -9.14 3.79 3.08
N LYS A 161 -9.69 2.69 2.56
CA LYS A 161 -11.07 2.28 2.83
C LYS A 161 -11.36 2.01 4.32
N CYS A 162 -10.41 1.38 5.02
CA CYS A 162 -10.54 1.09 6.44
C CYS A 162 -10.39 2.35 7.28
N ALA A 163 -9.44 3.22 6.94
CA ALA A 163 -9.27 4.52 7.56
C ALA A 163 -10.52 5.40 7.43
N ASP A 164 -11.10 5.46 6.23
CA ASP A 164 -12.32 6.20 5.94
C ASP A 164 -13.53 5.67 6.73
N ASP A 165 -13.70 4.34 6.80
CA ASP A 165 -14.80 3.73 7.54
C ASP A 165 -14.69 4.01 9.06
N ILE A 166 -13.47 3.94 9.62
CA ILE A 166 -13.22 4.30 11.04
C ILE A 166 -13.52 5.78 11.28
N ALA A 167 -12.98 6.66 10.44
CA ALA A 167 -13.18 8.10 10.55
C ALA A 167 -14.66 8.48 10.42
N ALA A 168 -15.36 7.89 9.45
CA ALA A 168 -16.80 8.10 9.24
C ALA A 168 -17.62 7.59 10.42
N GLY A 169 -17.30 6.41 10.97
CA GLY A 169 -17.95 5.85 12.14
C GLY A 169 -17.80 6.75 13.37
N LEU A 170 -16.56 7.15 13.67
CA LEU A 170 -16.26 8.04 14.81
C LEU A 170 -16.86 9.44 14.62
N ALA A 171 -16.82 10.00 13.41
CA ALA A 171 -17.45 11.28 13.12
C ALA A 171 -18.97 11.22 13.32
N ARG A 172 -19.62 10.13 12.89
CA ARG A 172 -21.05 9.90 13.13
C ARG A 172 -21.37 9.75 14.61
N LEU A 173 -20.55 9.04 15.37
CA LEU A 173 -20.71 8.94 16.83
C LEU A 173 -20.52 10.29 17.53
N SER A 174 -19.52 11.06 17.12
CA SER A 174 -19.28 12.42 17.62
C SER A 174 -20.46 13.35 17.31
N HIS A 175 -20.98 13.30 16.08
CA HIS A 175 -22.17 14.06 15.68
C HIS A 175 -23.42 13.63 16.48
N THR A 176 -23.57 12.33 16.71
CA THR A 176 -24.66 11.77 17.52
C THR A 176 -24.55 12.26 18.96
N ARG A 177 -23.34 12.24 19.55
CA ARG A 177 -23.05 12.77 20.89
C ARG A 177 -23.33 14.28 20.99
N ALA A 178 -22.97 15.06 19.98
CA ALA A 178 -23.30 16.50 19.94
C ALA A 178 -24.81 16.74 19.91
N SER A 179 -25.55 15.86 19.22
CA SER A 179 -27.01 15.94 19.10
C SER A 179 -27.74 15.57 20.41
N VAL A 180 -27.08 14.91 21.35
CA VAL A 180 -27.65 14.51 22.66
C VAL A 180 -28.23 15.69 23.45
N VAL A 181 -27.61 16.88 23.34
CA VAL A 181 -28.11 18.08 24.02
C VAL A 181 -29.51 18.44 23.49
N LEU A 182 -29.68 18.45 22.16
CA LEU A 182 -30.96 18.71 21.50
C LEU A 182 -32.00 17.64 21.86
N TRP A 183 -31.56 16.39 22.01
CA TRP A 183 -32.42 15.28 22.37
C TRP A 183 -32.95 15.41 23.80
N ARG A 184 -32.07 15.76 24.74
CA ARG A 184 -32.44 16.02 26.14
C ARG A 184 -33.47 17.14 26.26
N ASP A 185 -33.26 18.23 25.52
CA ASP A 185 -34.14 19.40 25.57
C ASP A 185 -35.53 19.07 24.97
N ALA A 186 -35.58 18.26 23.90
CA ALA A 186 -36.84 17.75 23.34
C ALA A 186 -37.60 16.83 24.31
N MET A 187 -36.88 16.10 25.16
CA MET A 187 -37.45 15.15 26.12
C MET A 187 -38.05 15.83 27.36
N HIS A 188 -37.50 16.98 27.76
CA HIS A 188 -38.00 17.79 28.88
C HIS A 188 -39.08 18.80 28.46
N ASN A 189 -39.42 18.85 27.16
CA ASN A 189 -40.48 19.72 26.70
C ASN A 189 -41.84 19.20 27.18
N ARG A 190 -42.54 20.02 27.97
CA ARG A 190 -43.83 19.71 28.61
C ARG A 190 -44.95 19.42 27.62
N PHE A 191 -44.78 19.82 26.36
CA PHE A 191 -45.75 19.57 25.28
C PHE A 191 -45.49 18.26 24.52
N THR A 192 -44.39 17.54 24.81
CA THR A 192 -44.08 16.28 24.15
C THR A 192 -44.90 15.14 24.76
N SER A 193 -45.80 14.56 23.97
CA SER A 193 -46.61 13.42 24.42
C SER A 193 -45.74 12.17 24.66
N PRO A 194 -46.18 11.21 25.50
CA PRO A 194 -45.49 9.93 25.67
C PRO A 194 -45.22 9.21 24.34
N ALA A 195 -46.17 9.26 23.40
CA ALA A 195 -46.01 8.66 22.07
C ALA A 195 -44.92 9.36 21.22
N ASP A 196 -44.77 10.68 21.37
CA ASP A 196 -43.72 11.43 20.70
C ASP A 196 -42.35 11.16 21.30
N ARG A 197 -42.26 11.05 22.63
CA ARG A 197 -41.06 10.62 23.35
C ARG A 197 -40.57 9.26 22.88
N MET A 198 -41.45 8.28 22.78
CA MET A 198 -41.11 6.95 22.25
C MET A 198 -40.63 7.00 20.79
N ARG A 199 -41.24 7.84 19.94
CA ARG A 199 -40.80 8.03 18.55
C ARG A 199 -39.40 8.64 18.47
N LEU A 200 -39.11 9.62 19.32
CA LEU A 200 -37.80 10.24 19.43
C LEU A 200 -36.74 9.22 19.87
N VAL A 201 -37.00 8.45 20.93
CA VAL A 201 -36.12 7.38 21.41
C VAL A 201 -35.84 6.34 20.31
N LYS A 202 -36.87 5.90 19.57
CA LYS A 202 -36.70 4.98 18.43
C LYS A 202 -35.79 5.56 17.34
N ARG A 203 -35.97 6.83 17.00
CA ARG A 203 -35.15 7.51 15.99
C ARG A 203 -33.70 7.61 16.44
N TRP A 204 -33.46 7.96 17.70
CA TRP A 204 -32.14 8.09 18.29
C TRP A 204 -31.42 6.73 18.39
N ALA A 205 -32.12 5.69 18.84
CA ALA A 205 -31.61 4.33 18.84
C ALA A 205 -31.24 3.88 17.42
N SER A 206 -32.03 4.24 16.41
CA SER A 206 -31.70 3.95 15.01
C SER A 206 -30.43 4.67 14.54
N HIS A 207 -30.23 5.94 14.91
CA HIS A 207 -29.03 6.69 14.54
C HIS A 207 -27.77 6.09 15.19
N ILE A 208 -27.85 5.76 16.49
CA ILE A 208 -26.75 5.10 17.22
C ILE A 208 -26.43 3.75 16.60
N LYS A 209 -27.45 2.95 16.27
CA LYS A 209 -27.28 1.64 15.62
C LYS A 209 -26.56 1.73 14.27
N VAL A 210 -26.89 2.73 13.45
CA VAL A 210 -26.23 2.94 12.15
C VAL A 210 -24.77 3.33 12.35
N ALA A 211 -24.46 4.19 13.33
CA ALA A 211 -23.08 4.56 13.63
C ALA A 211 -22.27 3.37 14.16
N LEU A 212 -22.85 2.57 15.06
CA LEU A 212 -22.26 1.35 15.60
C LEU A 212 -21.95 0.31 14.51
N ALA A 213 -22.84 0.14 13.54
CA ALA A 213 -22.65 -0.80 12.43
C ALA A 213 -21.43 -0.44 11.53
N VAL A 214 -21.15 0.86 11.35
CA VAL A 214 -19.97 1.30 10.59
C VAL A 214 -18.70 1.00 11.38
N VAL A 215 -18.69 1.29 12.69
CA VAL A 215 -17.55 1.01 13.58
C VAL A 215 -17.28 -0.49 13.70
N SER A 216 -18.32 -1.31 13.83
CA SER A 216 -18.17 -2.77 13.94
C SER A 216 -17.66 -3.39 12.64
N SER A 217 -18.14 -2.92 11.47
CA SER A 217 -17.62 -3.31 10.16
C SER A 217 -16.13 -2.99 10.04
N ALA A 218 -15.74 -1.78 10.42
CA ALA A 218 -14.33 -1.37 10.40
C ALA A 218 -13.47 -2.21 11.34
N ARG A 219 -13.96 -2.54 12.55
CA ARG A 219 -13.25 -3.43 13.49
C ARG A 219 -13.10 -4.83 12.93
N VAL A 220 -14.10 -5.40 12.26
CA VAL A 220 -14.00 -6.74 11.66
C VAL A 220 -12.91 -6.78 10.60
N GLU A 221 -12.81 -5.75 9.75
CA GLU A 221 -11.72 -5.63 8.78
C GLU A 221 -10.36 -5.44 9.47
N LEU A 222 -10.27 -4.60 10.51
CA LEU A 222 -9.05 -4.48 11.32
C LEU A 222 -8.61 -5.82 11.92
N ALA A 223 -9.52 -6.54 12.58
CA ALA A 223 -9.23 -7.84 13.18
C ALA A 223 -8.76 -8.87 12.14
N LYS A 224 -9.29 -8.81 10.92
CA LYS A 224 -8.84 -9.63 9.80
C LYS A 224 -7.40 -9.29 9.42
N TRP A 225 -7.07 -7.99 9.33
CA TRP A 225 -5.72 -7.50 9.10
C TRP A 225 -4.75 -7.89 10.23
N THR A 226 -5.13 -7.73 11.50
CA THR A 226 -4.31 -8.16 12.63
C THR A 226 -3.96 -9.64 12.52
N ARG A 227 -4.95 -10.50 12.21
CA ARG A 227 -4.74 -11.96 12.09
C ARG A 227 -3.90 -12.35 10.88
N THR A 228 -4.12 -11.74 9.71
CA THR A 228 -3.36 -12.09 8.49
C THR A 228 -1.93 -11.60 8.56
N SER A 229 -1.70 -10.43 9.14
CA SER A 229 -0.37 -9.87 9.31
C SER A 229 0.41 -10.57 10.42
N LEU A 230 -0.20 -10.89 11.57
CA LEU A 230 0.46 -11.67 12.64
C LEU A 230 0.89 -13.07 12.17
N ARG A 231 0.16 -13.72 11.26
CA ARG A 231 0.58 -15.01 10.65
C ARG A 231 1.80 -14.89 9.75
N ARG A 232 2.10 -13.71 9.20
CA ARG A 232 3.25 -13.47 8.32
C ARG A 232 4.46 -12.89 9.05
N VAL A 233 4.28 -12.36 10.26
CA VAL A 233 5.38 -11.89 11.10
C VAL A 233 6.07 -13.09 11.72
N ASN A 234 7.26 -13.41 11.20
CA ASN A 234 8.13 -14.39 11.81
C ASN A 234 8.84 -13.73 13.00
N PHE A 235 8.36 -13.99 14.22
CA PHE A 235 8.89 -13.40 15.45
C PHE A 235 10.34 -13.83 15.75
N ASP A 236 10.85 -14.87 15.08
CA ASP A 236 12.24 -15.34 15.19
C ASP A 236 13.28 -14.39 14.57
N LYS A 237 12.86 -13.28 13.94
CA LYS A 237 13.74 -12.26 13.33
C LYS A 237 13.67 -10.89 14.02
N LEU A 238 13.04 -10.79 15.19
CA LEU A 238 13.08 -9.61 16.06
C LEU A 238 14.17 -9.77 17.11
#